data_AF-A0A7S1I460-F1
#
_entry.id   AF-A0A7S1I460-F1
#
_cell.length_a   1.000
_cell.length_b   1.000
_cell.length_c   1.000
_cell.angle_alpha   90.00
_cell.angle_beta   90.00
_cell.angle_gamma   90.00
#
_symmetry.space_group_name_H-M   'P 1'
#
loop_
_entity.id
_entity.type
_entity.pdbx_description
1 polymer ?
#
loop_
_entity_poly.entity_id
_entity_poly.type
_entity_poly.pdbx_seq_one_letter_code
_entity_poly.pdbx_strand_id
1 'polypeptide(L)'
;KCNLSSFGHCMLLIHWLQRAEAGTPLPSLQSPALPSRSRNEGQELVAGCDVTFCEDPVGCGVVTPSPAHSYSSTIQVPVDAEALFKLLAGFFHYYAMKFDPAQDVVRIRSTEGLPLCRACGRILPDDPSGSGFGKCQDCMRDPDGHPVARLFIEEPFDCTRNVADVLQVMEQTFLFQEIHRGWDILSSSGDVEELCQPLQHREKRRRQLLKKKGTREAVGPGQE
;
A
#
# COMPACT_ATOMS: atom_id res chain seq x y z
N LYS A 1 19.81 7.36 3.79
CA LYS A 1 18.73 6.35 3.77
C LYS A 1 17.48 7.06 3.33
N CYS A 2 16.99 6.75 2.14
CA CYS A 2 15.74 7.31 1.63
C CYS A 2 14.62 6.32 1.95
N ASN A 3 13.66 6.73 2.77
CA ASN A 3 12.47 5.92 3.03
C ASN A 3 11.29 6.48 2.23
N LEU A 4 10.24 5.67 2.08
CA LEU A 4 8.99 6.13 1.51
C LEU A 4 8.42 7.22 2.42
N SER A 5 7.94 8.32 1.83
CA SER A 5 7.33 9.40 2.61
C SER A 5 6.07 8.90 3.33
N SER A 6 5.66 9.59 4.40
CA SER A 6 4.37 9.31 5.06
C SER A 6 3.20 9.39 4.06
N PHE A 7 3.26 10.35 3.13
CA PHE A 7 2.31 10.45 2.02
C PHE A 7 2.26 9.17 1.17
N GLY A 8 3.41 8.61 0.79
CA GLY A 8 3.46 7.33 0.07
C GLY A 8 2.85 6.16 0.84
N HIS A 9 3.03 6.10 2.16
CA HIS A 9 2.37 5.10 3.00
C HIS A 9 0.84 5.29 3.04
N CYS A 10 0.36 6.54 3.10
CA CYS A 10 -1.08 6.83 3.00
C CYS A 10 -1.65 6.34 1.66
N MET A 11 -0.92 6.53 0.56
CA MET A 11 -1.33 6.04 -0.76
C MET A 11 -1.44 4.51 -0.79
N LEU A 12 -0.49 3.78 -0.19
CA LEU A 12 -0.58 2.32 -0.05
C LEU A 12 -1.82 1.90 0.74
N LEU A 13 -2.12 2.60 1.83
CA LEU A 13 -3.26 2.30 2.69
C LEU A 13 -4.59 2.54 1.97
N ILE A 14 -4.76 3.71 1.33
CA ILE A 14 -5.97 4.05 0.57
C ILE A 14 -6.18 3.05 -0.56
N HIS A 15 -5.12 2.75 -1.31
CA HIS A 15 -5.17 1.77 -2.40
C HIS A 15 -5.66 0.39 -1.93
N TRP A 16 -5.12 -0.09 -0.80
CA TRP A 16 -5.57 -1.36 -0.24
C TRP A 16 -7.02 -1.30 0.26
N LEU A 17 -7.41 -0.23 0.93
CA LEU A 17 -8.80 -0.01 1.37
C LEU A 17 -9.79 0.06 0.19
N GLN A 18 -9.35 0.50 -0.99
CA GLN A 18 -10.17 0.48 -2.20
C GLN A 18 -10.25 -0.90 -2.88
N ARG A 19 -9.39 -1.87 -2.48
CA ARG A 19 -9.29 -3.21 -3.08
C ARG A 19 -9.62 -4.36 -2.13
N ALA A 20 -9.93 -4.08 -0.86
CA ALA A 20 -10.24 -5.12 0.10
C ALA A 20 -11.49 -5.93 -0.34
N GLU A 21 -11.34 -7.26 -0.41
CA GLU A 21 -12.35 -8.19 -0.94
C GLU A 21 -13.67 -8.21 -0.12
N ALA A 22 -13.61 -7.84 1.17
CA ALA A 22 -14.75 -7.91 2.10
C ALA A 22 -15.57 -6.61 2.14
N GLY A 23 -15.99 -6.14 0.95
CA GLY A 23 -16.64 -4.83 0.77
C GLY A 23 -15.61 -3.72 0.86
N THR A 24 -15.32 -3.05 -0.25
CA THR A 24 -14.29 -1.99 -0.34
C THR A 24 -14.64 -0.85 0.61
N PRO A 25 -13.94 -0.68 1.75
CA PRO A 25 -14.28 0.34 2.74
C PRO A 25 -14.19 1.77 2.19
N LEU A 26 -13.41 1.99 1.13
CA LEU A 26 -13.31 3.29 0.48
C LEU A 26 -13.65 3.20 -1.01
N PRO A 27 -14.50 4.08 -1.56
CA PRO A 27 -14.63 4.26 -3.00
C PRO A 27 -13.42 5.03 -3.57
N SER A 28 -13.22 4.97 -4.89
CA SER A 28 -12.38 5.97 -5.58
C SER A 28 -13.19 7.23 -5.83
N LEU A 29 -12.88 8.32 -5.11
CA LEU A 29 -13.56 9.61 -5.27
C LEU A 29 -13.32 10.25 -6.66
N GLN A 30 -12.29 9.82 -7.38
CA GLN A 30 -12.00 10.28 -8.74
C GLN A 30 -12.54 9.32 -9.81
N SER A 31 -13.33 8.32 -9.39
CA SER A 31 -13.93 7.38 -10.34
C SER A 31 -14.89 8.10 -11.29
N PRO A 32 -14.79 7.85 -12.61
CA PRO A 32 -15.72 8.42 -13.58
C PRO A 32 -17.15 7.88 -13.42
N ALA A 33 -17.37 6.83 -12.63
CA ALA A 33 -18.71 6.32 -12.36
C ALA A 33 -19.47 7.13 -11.29
N LEU A 34 -18.78 8.00 -10.54
CA LEU A 34 -19.38 8.76 -9.46
C LEU A 34 -20.11 10.02 -9.95
N PRO A 35 -21.27 10.34 -9.37
CA PRO A 35 -22.00 11.56 -9.68
C PRO A 35 -21.31 12.77 -8.99
N SER A 36 -20.29 13.33 -9.60
CA SER A 36 -19.66 14.55 -9.07
C SER A 36 -20.49 15.77 -9.49
N ARG A 37 -20.98 16.56 -8.53
CA ARG A 37 -21.58 17.89 -8.81
C ARG A 37 -20.64 18.75 -9.66
N SER A 38 -19.34 18.69 -9.38
CA SER A 38 -18.28 19.35 -10.14
C SER A 38 -18.20 18.92 -11.60
N ARG A 39 -18.61 17.69 -11.96
CA ARG A 39 -18.54 17.23 -13.35
C ARG A 39 -19.51 17.94 -14.28
N ASN A 40 -20.61 18.45 -13.73
CA ASN A 40 -21.54 19.30 -14.46
C ASN A 40 -21.02 20.74 -14.60
N GLU A 41 -20.04 21.14 -13.78
CA GLU A 41 -19.41 22.47 -13.78
C GLU A 41 -18.08 22.53 -14.54
N GLY A 42 -17.58 21.37 -15.01
CA GLY A 42 -16.35 21.24 -15.80
C GLY A 42 -15.18 20.66 -15.01
N GLN A 43 -14.13 20.25 -15.71
CA GLN A 43 -12.89 19.78 -15.06
C GLN A 43 -12.18 20.95 -14.39
N GLU A 44 -11.76 20.79 -13.13
CA GLU A 44 -10.87 21.73 -12.47
C GLU A 44 -9.42 21.35 -12.79
N LEU A 45 -8.68 22.28 -13.43
CA LEU A 45 -7.27 22.07 -13.79
C LEU A 45 -6.37 22.95 -12.94
N VAL A 46 -5.47 22.34 -12.16
CA VAL A 46 -4.42 23.03 -11.42
C VAL A 46 -3.07 22.63 -11.98
N ALA A 47 -2.32 23.60 -12.49
CA ALA A 47 -1.03 23.37 -13.18
C ALA A 47 -1.13 22.32 -14.32
N GLY A 48 -2.27 22.27 -15.02
CA GLY A 48 -2.52 21.33 -16.11
C GLY A 48 -2.91 19.91 -15.66
N CYS A 49 -3.07 19.67 -14.36
CA CYS A 49 -3.53 18.40 -13.81
C CYS A 49 -5.03 18.48 -13.44
N ASP A 50 -5.81 17.44 -13.77
CA ASP A 50 -7.21 17.32 -13.34
C ASP A 50 -7.28 16.98 -11.85
N VAL A 51 -7.77 17.93 -11.07
CA VAL A 51 -7.94 17.79 -9.61
C VAL A 51 -9.38 17.49 -9.22
N THR A 52 -10.24 17.17 -10.18
CA THR A 52 -11.66 16.92 -9.91
C THR A 52 -11.87 15.62 -9.12
N PHE A 53 -12.68 15.68 -8.06
CA PHE A 53 -13.15 14.51 -7.31
C PHE A 53 -14.62 14.67 -6.86
N CYS A 54 -15.25 13.57 -6.45
CA CYS A 54 -16.59 13.54 -5.82
C CYS A 54 -16.49 14.12 -4.41
N GLU A 55 -17.06 15.31 -4.21
CA GLU A 55 -17.21 15.93 -2.89
C GLU A 55 -18.47 15.47 -2.15
N ASP A 56 -19.39 14.77 -2.82
CA ASP A 56 -20.66 14.32 -2.24
C ASP A 56 -20.48 12.95 -1.54
N PRO A 57 -20.35 12.90 -0.21
CA PRO A 57 -20.19 11.64 0.51
C PRO A 57 -21.41 10.72 0.36
N VAL A 58 -22.61 11.28 0.16
CA VAL A 58 -23.86 10.51 0.01
C VAL A 58 -23.90 9.85 -1.37
N GLY A 59 -23.64 10.63 -2.44
CA GLY A 59 -23.58 10.13 -3.81
C GLY A 59 -22.45 9.12 -4.06
N CYS A 60 -21.39 9.21 -3.26
CA CYS A 60 -20.24 8.30 -3.28
C CYS A 60 -20.52 6.92 -2.62
N GLY A 61 -21.73 6.67 -2.08
CA GLY A 61 -22.08 5.40 -1.43
C GLY A 61 -21.30 5.14 -0.14
N VAL A 62 -20.63 6.17 0.41
CA VAL A 62 -20.05 6.10 1.74
C VAL A 62 -21.23 5.99 2.69
N VAL A 63 -21.28 4.92 3.49
CA VAL A 63 -22.33 4.74 4.49
C VAL A 63 -22.26 5.92 5.45
N THR A 64 -23.10 6.93 5.22
CA THR A 64 -23.26 8.04 6.15
C THR A 64 -23.85 7.47 7.43
N PRO A 65 -23.23 7.68 8.60
CA PRO A 65 -23.91 7.43 9.85
C PRO A 65 -25.23 8.23 9.83
N SER A 66 -26.32 7.57 10.23
CA SER A 66 -27.69 8.07 10.20
C SER A 66 -27.81 9.55 10.66
N PRO A 67 -28.62 10.40 10.00
CA PRO A 67 -28.69 11.85 10.21
C PRO A 67 -29.27 12.30 11.57
N ALA A 68 -29.44 11.40 12.55
CA ALA A 68 -29.85 11.76 13.90
C ALA A 68 -28.71 12.32 14.78
N HIS A 69 -27.49 12.41 14.27
CA HIS A 69 -26.37 13.03 14.96
C HIS A 69 -25.86 14.26 14.20
N SER A 70 -26.45 15.39 14.57
CA SER A 70 -25.92 16.73 14.39
C SER A 70 -24.40 16.71 14.58
N TYR A 71 -23.67 17.35 13.67
CA TYR A 71 -22.22 17.55 13.67
C TYR A 71 -21.70 18.01 15.05
N SER A 72 -21.47 17.04 15.94
CA SER A 72 -20.56 17.14 17.06
C SER A 72 -19.30 16.44 16.58
N SER A 73 -18.19 17.17 16.54
CA SER A 73 -16.90 16.80 15.94
C SER A 73 -16.18 15.64 16.64
N THR A 74 -16.91 14.68 17.22
CA THR A 74 -16.38 13.46 17.82
C THR A 74 -17.34 12.31 17.52
N ILE A 75 -17.24 11.74 16.31
CA ILE A 75 -17.85 10.44 16.02
C ILE A 75 -17.04 9.40 16.81
N GLN A 76 -17.45 9.14 18.05
CA GLN A 76 -17.03 7.93 18.76
C GLN A 76 -17.88 6.77 18.24
N VAL A 77 -17.67 6.37 16.99
CA VAL A 77 -18.01 4.99 16.63
C VAL A 77 -17.00 4.15 17.39
N PRO A 78 -17.42 3.26 18.31
CA PRO A 78 -16.50 2.30 18.88
C PRO A 78 -15.96 1.47 17.70
N VAL A 79 -14.75 1.81 17.28
CA VAL A 79 -14.04 1.02 16.29
C VAL A 79 -13.74 -0.28 17.00
N ASP A 80 -14.46 -1.33 16.61
CA ASP A 80 -14.18 -2.67 17.08
C ASP A 80 -12.70 -2.98 16.83
N ALA A 81 -11.96 -3.22 17.91
CA ALA A 81 -10.53 -3.51 17.85
C ALA A 81 -10.26 -4.74 16.97
N GLU A 82 -11.20 -5.70 16.94
CA GLU A 82 -11.12 -6.86 16.06
C GLU A 82 -11.24 -6.45 14.58
N ALA A 83 -12.18 -5.57 14.25
CA ALA A 83 -12.32 -5.04 12.89
C ALA A 83 -11.07 -4.26 12.45
N LEU A 84 -10.52 -3.40 13.32
CA LEU A 84 -9.29 -2.68 13.02
C LEU A 84 -8.10 -3.63 12.84
N PHE A 85 -7.98 -4.65 13.69
CA PHE A 85 -6.95 -5.67 13.57
C PHE A 85 -7.08 -6.44 12.24
N LYS A 86 -8.29 -6.85 11.85
CA LYS A 86 -8.55 -7.51 10.56
C LYS A 86 -8.14 -6.62 9.39
N LEU A 87 -8.40 -5.32 9.46
CA LEU A 87 -7.96 -4.38 8.43
C LEU A 87 -6.44 -4.31 8.38
N LEU A 88 -5.76 -4.14 9.52
CA LEU A 88 -4.30 -4.10 9.59
C LEU A 88 -3.65 -5.38 9.05
N ALA A 89 -4.13 -6.55 9.48
CA ALA A 89 -3.66 -7.84 9.01
C ALA A 89 -3.92 -8.01 7.50
N GLY A 90 -5.08 -7.57 7.01
CA GLY A 90 -5.43 -7.57 5.60
C GLY A 90 -4.50 -6.72 4.74
N PHE A 91 -4.08 -5.54 5.24
CA PHE A 91 -3.10 -4.68 4.57
C PHE A 91 -1.76 -5.38 4.39
N PHE A 92 -1.22 -5.94 5.47
CA PHE A 92 0.06 -6.66 5.42
C PHE A 92 -0.03 -7.91 4.53
N HIS A 93 -1.11 -8.69 4.65
CA HIS A 93 -1.34 -9.86 3.81
C HIS A 93 -1.39 -9.49 2.32
N TYR A 94 -2.10 -8.41 1.96
CA TYR A 94 -2.23 -7.99 0.57
C TYR A 94 -0.88 -7.64 -0.04
N TYR A 95 -0.10 -6.77 0.61
CA TYR A 95 1.20 -6.36 0.06
C TYR A 95 2.30 -7.43 0.19
N ALA A 96 2.16 -8.40 1.09
CA ALA A 96 3.09 -9.52 1.20
C ALA A 96 2.80 -10.63 0.19
N MET A 97 1.52 -10.91 -0.11
CA MET A 97 1.14 -12.15 -0.80
C MET A 97 0.43 -11.95 -2.14
N LYS A 98 -0.21 -10.79 -2.35
CA LYS A 98 -1.07 -10.55 -3.52
C LYS A 98 -0.51 -9.48 -4.47
N PHE A 99 0.01 -8.39 -3.92
CA PHE A 99 0.56 -7.28 -4.70
C PHE A 99 1.91 -7.67 -5.31
N ASP A 100 2.03 -7.56 -6.63
CA ASP A 100 3.28 -7.76 -7.37
C ASP A 100 3.83 -6.39 -7.82
N PRO A 101 4.87 -5.85 -7.18
CA PRO A 101 5.46 -4.56 -7.58
C PRO A 101 6.05 -4.55 -9.00
N ALA A 102 6.20 -5.71 -9.66
CA ALA A 102 6.60 -5.77 -11.06
C ALA A 102 5.43 -5.62 -12.04
N GLN A 103 4.18 -5.83 -11.58
CA GLN A 103 2.97 -5.87 -12.42
C GLN A 103 1.94 -4.83 -12.01
N ASP A 104 1.93 -4.41 -10.75
CA ASP A 104 0.89 -3.58 -10.16
C ASP A 104 1.34 -2.13 -9.91
N VAL A 105 0.39 -1.21 -10.04
CA VAL A 105 0.52 0.19 -9.61
C VAL A 105 -0.36 0.45 -8.40
N VAL A 106 0.20 1.14 -7.42
CA VAL A 106 -0.58 1.77 -6.37
C VAL A 106 -1.24 3.02 -6.96
N ARG A 107 -2.51 2.88 -7.31
CA ARG A 107 -3.36 3.95 -7.84
C ARG A 107 -4.64 4.04 -7.03
N ILE A 108 -5.00 5.28 -6.64
CA ILE A 108 -6.23 5.51 -5.87
C ILE A 108 -7.36 6.17 -6.66
N ARG A 109 -7.09 6.54 -7.92
CA ARG A 109 -8.04 7.22 -8.81
C ARG A 109 -9.01 6.27 -9.50
N SER A 110 -8.64 5.00 -9.60
CA SER A 110 -9.47 3.94 -10.16
C SER A 110 -9.16 2.63 -9.46
N THR A 111 -10.22 1.83 -9.23
CA THR A 111 -10.13 0.45 -8.76
C THR A 111 -9.88 -0.52 -9.91
N GLU A 112 -10.04 -0.07 -11.16
CA GLU A 112 -9.69 -0.85 -12.34
C GLU A 112 -8.16 -0.96 -12.43
N GLY A 113 -7.66 -2.18 -12.61
CA GLY A 113 -6.24 -2.39 -12.85
C GLY A 113 -5.90 -1.91 -14.25
N LEU A 114 -4.97 -0.96 -14.37
CA LEU A 114 -4.35 -0.74 -15.67
C LEU A 114 -3.15 -1.66 -15.81
N PRO A 115 -2.97 -2.29 -16.98
CA PRO A 115 -1.76 -3.05 -17.24
C PRO A 115 -0.57 -2.09 -17.20
N LEU A 116 0.36 -2.34 -16.29
CA LEU A 116 1.69 -1.75 -16.40
C LEU A 116 2.37 -2.28 -17.65
N CYS A 117 3.19 -1.43 -18.27
CA CYS A 117 4.23 -2.01 -19.07
C CYS A 117 5.21 -2.75 -18.15
N ARG A 118 5.21 -4.09 -18.24
CA ARG A 118 6.10 -5.01 -17.50
C ARG A 118 7.57 -4.63 -17.52
N ALA A 119 7.97 -3.87 -18.53
CA ALA A 119 9.34 -3.46 -18.73
C ALA A 119 9.65 -2.05 -18.26
N CYS A 120 8.68 -1.18 -17.96
CA CYS A 120 8.98 0.20 -17.53
C CYS A 120 8.21 0.77 -16.35
N GLY A 121 7.19 0.07 -15.84
CA GLY A 121 6.33 0.59 -14.78
C GLY A 121 5.53 1.84 -15.19
N ARG A 122 5.56 2.24 -16.47
CA ARG A 122 4.65 3.26 -17.00
C ARG A 122 3.31 2.63 -17.30
N ILE A 123 2.28 3.41 -17.03
CA ILE A 123 0.91 3.12 -17.42
C ILE A 123 0.86 3.13 -18.94
N LEU A 124 0.46 1.99 -19.53
CA LEU A 124 0.22 1.93 -20.96
C LEU A 124 -1.01 2.81 -21.25
N PRO A 125 -0.98 3.68 -22.29
CA PRO A 125 -2.18 4.34 -22.73
C PRO A 125 -3.22 3.28 -23.08
N ASP A 126 -4.48 3.52 -22.71
CA ASP A 126 -5.60 2.70 -23.19
C ASP A 126 -5.60 2.81 -24.71
N ASP A 127 -5.13 1.77 -25.40
CA ASP A 127 -5.17 1.71 -26.86
C ASP A 127 -6.57 1.21 -27.28
N PRO A 128 -7.47 2.08 -27.77
CA PRO A 128 -8.81 1.69 -28.15
C PRO A 128 -8.83 0.79 -29.39
N SER A 129 -7.69 0.63 -30.08
CA SER A 129 -7.59 -0.13 -31.33
C SER A 129 -7.34 -1.63 -31.14
N GLY A 130 -7.10 -2.10 -29.91
CA GLY A 130 -6.85 -3.52 -29.62
C GLY A 130 -5.58 -4.10 -30.27
N SER A 131 -4.74 -3.25 -30.86
CA SER A 131 -3.51 -3.66 -31.54
C SER A 131 -2.34 -3.83 -30.57
N GLY A 132 -2.48 -4.79 -29.65
CA GLY A 132 -1.38 -5.48 -28.98
C GLY A 132 -0.30 -4.61 -28.32
N PHE A 133 -0.38 -4.49 -26.99
CA PHE A 133 0.77 -4.39 -26.07
C PHE A 133 1.99 -3.60 -26.60
N GLY A 134 1.91 -2.27 -26.55
CA GLY A 134 3.05 -1.39 -26.79
C GLY A 134 4.25 -1.78 -25.92
N LYS A 135 5.29 -2.30 -26.56
CA LYS A 135 6.56 -2.68 -25.93
C LYS A 135 7.26 -1.40 -25.44
N CYS A 136 7.25 -1.15 -24.13
CA CYS A 136 8.23 -0.25 -23.52
C CYS A 136 9.55 -1.05 -23.43
N GLN A 137 10.25 -1.19 -24.54
CA GLN A 137 11.32 -2.18 -24.70
C GLN A 137 12.57 -1.86 -23.83
N ASP A 138 12.62 -0.69 -23.19
CA ASP A 138 13.86 -0.12 -22.65
C ASP A 138 13.93 0.12 -21.13
N CYS A 139 12.85 0.02 -20.35
CA CYS A 139 12.79 0.91 -19.18
C CYS A 139 12.67 0.32 -17.77
N MET A 140 13.25 -0.83 -17.42
CA MET A 140 13.48 -1.29 -16.03
C MET A 140 14.30 -2.59 -16.05
N ARG A 141 15.35 -2.65 -16.88
CA ARG A 141 16.30 -3.76 -16.79
C ARG A 141 17.51 -3.29 -15.98
N ASP A 142 18.02 -4.14 -15.10
CA ASP A 142 19.35 -3.91 -14.54
C ASP A 142 20.38 -3.95 -15.70
N PRO A 143 21.65 -3.56 -15.47
CA PRO A 143 22.68 -3.61 -16.50
C PRO A 143 22.84 -4.98 -17.18
N ASP A 144 22.37 -6.06 -16.52
CA ASP A 144 22.42 -7.44 -16.99
C ASP A 144 21.15 -7.87 -17.75
N GLY A 145 20.17 -6.97 -17.89
CA GLY A 145 18.95 -7.24 -18.65
C GLY A 145 17.80 -7.83 -17.83
N HIS A 146 17.92 -7.96 -16.51
CA HIS A 146 16.86 -8.52 -15.66
C HIS A 146 15.84 -7.47 -15.25
N PRO A 147 14.53 -7.79 -15.27
CA PRO A 147 13.51 -6.86 -14.84
C PRO A 147 13.71 -6.49 -13.36
N VAL A 148 13.90 -5.21 -13.07
CA VAL A 148 13.96 -4.68 -11.71
C VAL A 148 12.54 -4.32 -11.31
N ALA A 149 11.91 -5.17 -10.52
CA ALA A 149 10.63 -4.85 -9.89
C ALA A 149 10.81 -3.58 -9.05
N ARG A 150 10.14 -2.49 -9.41
CA ARG A 150 10.09 -1.31 -8.55
C ARG A 150 8.65 -0.96 -8.20
N LEU A 151 8.45 -0.67 -6.92
CA LEU A 151 7.23 -0.06 -6.42
C LEU A 151 6.94 1.23 -7.19
N PHE A 152 5.75 1.28 -7.79
CA PHE A 152 5.23 2.46 -8.46
C PHE A 152 3.96 2.93 -7.74
N ILE A 153 3.98 4.19 -7.30
CA ILE A 153 2.85 4.85 -6.64
C ILE A 153 2.49 6.08 -7.46
N GLU A 154 1.37 6.00 -8.19
CA GLU A 154 0.86 7.11 -9.00
C GLU A 154 0.36 8.23 -8.07
N GLU A 155 0.81 9.46 -8.28
CA GLU A 155 0.26 10.63 -7.59
C GLU A 155 -1.19 10.89 -8.07
N PRO A 156 -2.16 11.15 -7.17
CA PRO A 156 -3.58 11.19 -7.50
C PRO A 156 -4.02 12.35 -8.44
N PHE A 157 -3.21 13.37 -8.63
CA PHE A 157 -3.52 14.50 -9.50
C PHE A 157 -2.50 14.63 -10.63
N ASP A 158 -1.21 14.51 -10.31
CA ASP A 158 -0.11 14.46 -11.29
C ASP A 158 0.26 13.00 -11.61
N CYS A 159 -0.51 12.38 -12.50
CA CYS A 159 -0.31 10.97 -12.86
C CYS A 159 1.00 10.67 -13.58
N THR A 160 1.78 11.69 -13.95
CA THR A 160 3.11 11.52 -14.52
C THR A 160 4.17 11.26 -13.46
N ARG A 161 3.85 11.52 -12.19
CA ARG A 161 4.77 11.43 -11.06
C ARG A 161 4.63 10.11 -10.31
N ASN A 162 5.77 9.46 -10.06
CA ASN A 162 5.87 8.33 -9.14
C ASN A 162 6.33 8.80 -7.75
N VAL A 163 5.45 8.65 -6.75
CA VAL A 163 5.75 9.01 -5.36
C VAL A 163 6.88 8.14 -4.78
N ALA A 164 7.07 6.93 -5.30
CA ALA A 164 8.10 5.99 -4.85
C ALA A 164 9.46 6.15 -5.55
N ASP A 165 9.65 7.12 -6.45
CA ASP A 165 10.93 7.34 -7.17
C ASP A 165 12.11 7.63 -6.24
N VAL A 166 11.85 8.04 -5.00
CA VAL A 166 12.88 8.27 -3.98
C VAL A 166 13.51 6.98 -3.44
N LEU A 167 12.88 5.81 -3.67
CA LEU A 167 13.34 4.53 -3.17
C LEU A 167 14.30 3.86 -4.14
N GLN A 168 15.55 3.61 -3.70
CA GLN A 168 16.45 2.74 -4.45
C GLN A 168 16.10 1.27 -4.21
N VAL A 169 16.66 0.37 -5.01
CA VAL A 169 16.34 -1.07 -4.99
C VAL A 169 16.48 -1.68 -3.59
N MET A 170 17.51 -1.28 -2.85
CA MET A 170 17.76 -1.80 -1.50
C MET A 170 16.71 -1.32 -0.49
N GLU A 171 16.26 -0.07 -0.57
CA GLU A 171 15.21 0.43 0.33
C GLU A 171 13.84 -0.15 -0.01
N GLN A 172 13.55 -0.45 -1.28
CA GLN A 172 12.35 -1.18 -1.65
C GLN A 172 12.36 -2.62 -1.14
N THR A 173 13.51 -3.30 -1.30
CA THR A 173 13.71 -4.64 -0.75
C THR A 173 13.47 -4.65 0.76
N PHE A 174 14.02 -3.65 1.47
CA PHE A 174 13.81 -3.51 2.90
C PHE A 174 12.34 -3.23 3.27
N LEU A 175 11.64 -2.36 2.51
CA LEU A 175 10.22 -2.09 2.71
C LEU A 175 9.38 -3.37 2.61
N PHE A 176 9.57 -4.15 1.55
CA PHE A 176 8.83 -5.41 1.37
C PHE A 176 9.21 -6.46 2.41
N GLN A 177 10.48 -6.54 2.84
CA GLN A 177 10.87 -7.39 3.96
C GLN A 177 10.12 -7.03 5.25
N GLU A 178 9.96 -5.75 5.56
CA GLU A 178 9.17 -5.31 6.73
C GLU A 178 7.68 -5.58 6.57
N ILE A 179 7.12 -5.49 5.36
CA ILE A 179 5.74 -5.88 5.08
C ILE A 179 5.56 -7.40 5.31
N HIS A 180 6.42 -8.24 4.75
CA HIS A 180 6.39 -9.69 5.00
C HIS A 180 6.53 -10.01 6.48
N ARG A 181 7.46 -9.35 7.18
CA ARG A 181 7.62 -9.51 8.63
C ARG A 181 6.36 -9.14 9.38
N GLY A 182 5.71 -8.04 9.01
CA GLY A 182 4.48 -7.60 9.63
C GLY A 182 3.36 -8.63 9.45
N TRP A 183 3.24 -9.21 8.26
CA TRP A 183 2.32 -10.31 8.01
C TRP A 183 2.64 -11.54 8.87
N ASP A 184 3.92 -11.95 8.95
CA ASP A 184 4.31 -13.11 9.75
C ASP A 184 3.98 -12.93 11.25
N ILE A 185 4.18 -11.73 11.81
CA ILE A 185 3.86 -11.43 13.21
C ILE A 185 2.33 -11.48 13.41
N LEU A 186 1.58 -10.78 12.56
CA LEU A 186 0.12 -10.70 12.69
C LEU A 186 -0.58 -12.04 12.44
N SER A 187 -0.06 -12.88 11.55
CA SER A 187 -0.63 -14.20 11.26
C SER A 187 -0.24 -15.28 12.26
N SER A 188 0.87 -15.11 13.01
CA SER A 188 1.31 -16.10 13.99
C SER A 188 0.90 -15.77 15.43
N SER A 189 1.21 -14.56 15.92
CA SER A 189 0.98 -14.16 17.31
C SER A 189 -0.15 -13.13 17.45
N GLY A 190 -0.38 -12.33 16.41
CA GLY A 190 -1.27 -11.15 16.50
C GLY A 190 -0.71 -10.03 17.38
N ASP A 191 0.59 -10.08 17.73
CA ASP A 191 1.22 -9.12 18.64
C ASP A 191 1.57 -7.80 17.92
N VAL A 192 0.70 -6.80 18.11
CA VAL A 192 0.86 -5.44 17.55
C VAL A 192 2.03 -4.69 18.20
N GLU A 193 2.41 -5.02 19.43
CA GLU A 193 3.57 -4.41 20.07
C GLU A 193 4.85 -4.91 19.42
N GLU A 194 4.95 -6.22 19.13
CA GLU A 194 6.07 -6.78 18.36
C GLU A 194 6.18 -6.17 16.96
N LEU A 195 5.04 -5.95 16.30
CA LEU A 195 4.98 -5.30 14.98
C LEU A 195 5.67 -3.92 14.99
N CYS A 196 5.46 -3.13 16.05
CA CYS A 196 6.03 -1.79 16.19
C CYS A 196 7.53 -1.78 16.56
N GLN A 197 8.15 -2.92 16.87
CA GLN A 197 9.55 -2.96 17.24
C GLN A 197 10.48 -2.90 16.02
N PRO A 198 11.52 -2.04 16.00
CA PRO A 198 12.48 -1.99 14.90
C PRO A 198 13.20 -3.32 14.69
N LEU A 199 13.46 -3.71 13.43
CA LEU A 199 14.24 -4.91 13.08
C LEU A 199 15.55 -5.04 13.88
N GLN A 200 16.29 -3.92 13.99
CA GLN A 200 17.58 -3.88 14.69
C GLN A 200 17.47 -4.29 16.16
N HIS A 201 16.37 -3.93 16.82
CA HIS A 201 16.13 -4.31 18.21
C HIS A 201 15.91 -5.82 18.33
N ARG A 202 15.19 -6.42 17.37
CA ARG A 202 14.92 -7.85 17.32
C ARG A 202 16.17 -8.66 17.02
N GLU A 203 17.00 -8.23 16.07
CA GLU A 203 18.29 -8.88 15.78
C GLU A 203 19.20 -8.88 17.01
N LYS A 204 19.27 -7.74 17.72
CA LYS A 204 20.02 -7.61 18.97
C LYS A 204 19.47 -8.56 20.04
N ARG A 205 18.14 -8.61 20.23
CA ARG A 205 17.47 -9.52 21.18
C ARG A 205 17.70 -11.00 20.82
N ARG A 206 17.63 -11.37 19.55
CA ARG A 206 17.92 -12.73 19.05
C ARG A 206 19.37 -13.13 19.33
N ARG A 207 20.33 -12.24 19.05
CA ARG A 207 21.75 -12.46 19.37
C ARG A 207 21.96 -12.63 20.88
N GLN A 208 21.26 -11.86 21.72
CA GLN A 208 21.34 -12.01 23.18
C GLN A 208 20.74 -13.34 23.67
N LEU A 209 19.62 -13.79 23.10
CA LEU A 209 18.99 -15.06 23.47
C LEU A 209 19.83 -16.27 23.05
N LEU A 210 20.43 -16.25 21.85
CA LEU A 210 21.34 -17.28 21.38
C LEU A 210 22.60 -17.37 22.26
N LYS A 211 23.17 -16.21 22.65
CA LYS A 211 24.27 -16.16 23.61
C LYS A 211 23.88 -16.81 24.95
N LYS A 212 22.69 -16.51 25.49
CA LYS A 212 22.20 -17.10 26.75
C LYS A 212 21.95 -18.62 26.65
N LYS A 213 21.45 -19.13 25.53
CA LYS A 213 21.26 -20.58 25.31
C LYS A 213 22.59 -21.31 25.24
N GLY A 214 23.56 -20.79 24.48
CA GLY A 214 24.90 -21.39 24.37
C GLY A 214 25.67 -21.43 25.70
N THR A 215 25.40 -20.53 26.65
CA THR A 215 26.03 -20.57 27.98
C THR A 215 25.45 -21.66 28.88
N ARG A 216 24.20 -22.11 28.66
CA ARG A 216 23.56 -23.14 29.49
C ARG A 216 23.97 -24.56 29.12
N GLU A 217 24.31 -24.82 27.86
CA GLU A 217 24.78 -26.14 27.41
C GLU A 217 26.26 -26.40 27.74
N ALA A 218 27.03 -25.36 28.09
CA ALA A 218 28.42 -25.48 28.52
C ALA A 218 28.58 -25.85 30.01
N VAL A 219 27.51 -25.82 30.80
CA VAL A 219 27.50 -26.32 32.18
C VAL A 219 26.96 -27.74 32.14
N GLY A 220 27.80 -28.67 31.70
CA GLY A 220 27.48 -30.10 31.77
C GLY A 220 27.24 -30.54 33.22
N PRO A 221 26.44 -31.59 33.46
CA PRO A 221 26.25 -32.15 34.79
C PRO A 221 27.62 -32.57 35.32
N GLY A 222 28.11 -31.83 36.31
CA GLY A 222 29.28 -32.22 37.08
C GLY A 222 29.01 -33.62 37.63
N GLN A 223 29.92 -34.53 37.30
CA GLN A 223 29.95 -35.87 37.88
C GLN A 223 30.09 -35.72 39.39
N GLU A 224 29.04 -36.10 40.12
CA GLU A 224 29.14 -36.55 41.51
C GLU A 224 29.55 -38.03 41.55
#